data_AF-W8BU82-F1
#
_entry.id   AF-W8BU82-F1
#
_cell.length_a   1.000
_cell.length_b   1.000
_cell.length_c   1.000
_cell.angle_alpha   90.00
_cell.angle_beta   90.00
_cell.angle_gamma   90.00
#
_symmetry.space_group_name_H-M   'P 1'
#
loop_
_entity.id
_entity.type
_entity.pdbx_description
1 polymer ?
#
loop_
_entity_poly.entity_id
_entity_poly.type
_entity_poly.pdbx_seq_one_letter_code
_entity_poly.pdbx_strand_id
1 'polypeptide(L)'
;MDSLYHLERFDELEQCIDKLPEKSPLLAKIAEMLASVGMCTEAVKAYLKMGDPKSAVNACVNLRQWGEAVQLARKFDMPQIGNLLSKHAAQLIKEDRLPEAIELQKRAGHYLEAARLLGKLAQRETEKDSSMLRIKKLYVLAALLAEEHLKTLSTAELSYKVDRNSLLDTMSPEDAHVVEHMWHAAEAYHFMMLAQRQLRFGIVHNAVVTALRLRDYDDILPAEDVYNILALASCADRSFGICSKAFTKLESLESIPEHRVQKYRELAASIYSKYSSEDTKVETVKCYACNAPVPDSLPACTICGARFPACVSSGKPITQPTSNIWICGICHHCAAPVEITRHHTCPLCHSLIISMTLEI
;
A
#
# COMPACT_ATOMS: atom_id res chain seq x y z
N MET A 1 47.54 -11.94 14.91
CA MET A 1 46.50 -11.34 14.05
C MET A 1 46.55 -12.00 12.68
N ASP A 2 47.63 -11.82 11.91
CA ASP A 2 47.81 -12.49 10.60
C ASP A 2 47.66 -14.02 10.70
N SER A 3 48.20 -14.65 11.74
CA SER A 3 48.03 -16.09 12.01
C SER A 3 46.58 -16.49 12.29
N LEU A 4 45.79 -15.63 12.95
CA LEU A 4 44.38 -15.91 13.25
C LEU A 4 43.53 -15.79 11.97
N TYR A 5 43.84 -14.81 11.12
CA TYR A 5 43.20 -14.61 9.84
C TYR A 5 43.45 -15.79 8.89
N HIS A 6 44.69 -16.26 8.76
CA HIS A 6 45.03 -17.41 7.92
C HIS A 6 44.48 -18.75 8.45
N LEU A 7 44.17 -18.83 9.74
CA LEU A 7 43.51 -19.99 10.35
C LEU A 7 41.97 -19.85 10.38
N GLU A 8 41.42 -18.82 9.74
CA GLU A 8 39.98 -18.54 9.68
C GLU A 8 39.31 -18.39 11.06
N ARG A 9 40.09 -18.02 12.09
CA ARG A 9 39.60 -17.80 13.46
C ARG A 9 39.09 -16.36 13.61
N PHE A 10 38.05 -16.02 12.86
CA PHE A 10 37.53 -14.64 12.79
C PHE A 10 36.88 -14.17 14.09
N ASP A 11 36.21 -15.05 14.83
CA ASP A 11 35.63 -14.73 16.15
C ASP A 11 36.70 -14.26 17.15
N GLU A 12 37.89 -14.87 17.10
CA GLU A 12 39.00 -14.47 17.96
C GLU A 12 39.65 -13.17 17.49
N LEU A 13 39.60 -12.91 16.18
CA LEU A 13 40.01 -11.64 15.61
C LEU A 13 39.08 -10.50 16.10
N GLU A 14 37.77 -10.76 16.20
CA GLU A 14 36.79 -9.85 16.77
C GLU A 14 37.09 -9.57 18.26
N GLN A 15 37.33 -10.61 19.05
CA GLN A 15 37.71 -10.43 20.47
C GLN A 15 38.99 -9.62 20.66
N CYS A 16 39.89 -9.61 19.67
CA CYS A 16 41.08 -8.75 19.72
C CYS A 16 40.71 -7.26 19.63
N ILE A 17 39.60 -6.90 18.99
CA ILE A 17 39.12 -5.51 18.92
C ILE A 17 38.88 -4.98 20.32
N ASP A 18 38.24 -5.77 21.19
CA ASP A 18 37.89 -5.35 22.54
C ASP A 18 39.12 -5.18 23.44
N LYS A 19 40.13 -6.05 23.26
CA LYS A 19 41.39 -6.03 24.02
C LYS A 19 42.32 -4.89 23.64
N LEU A 20 42.20 -4.34 22.43
CA LEU A 20 43.05 -3.26 21.96
C LEU A 20 42.64 -1.89 22.54
N PRO A 21 43.60 -0.98 22.81
CA PRO A 21 43.29 0.39 23.20
C PRO A 21 42.68 1.19 22.04
N GLU A 22 41.93 2.24 22.36
CA GLU A 22 41.38 3.16 21.37
C GLU A 22 42.48 3.78 20.50
N LYS A 23 42.16 4.03 19.20
CA LYS A 23 43.08 4.61 18.21
C LYS A 23 44.35 3.78 17.91
N SER A 24 44.39 2.51 18.31
CA SER A 24 45.50 1.62 17.94
C SER A 24 45.57 1.41 16.42
N PRO A 25 46.75 1.52 15.77
CA PRO A 25 46.89 1.30 14.33
C PRO A 25 46.60 -0.14 13.91
N LEU A 26 46.67 -1.08 14.85
CA LEU A 26 46.31 -2.49 14.62
C LEU A 26 44.82 -2.67 14.34
N LEU A 27 43.97 -1.75 14.80
CA LEU A 27 42.53 -1.78 14.52
C LEU A 27 42.22 -1.63 13.03
N ALA A 28 43.00 -0.81 12.30
CA ALA A 28 42.84 -0.68 10.84
C ALA A 28 43.03 -2.02 10.13
N LYS A 29 44.08 -2.75 10.51
CA LYS A 29 44.44 -4.03 9.89
C LYS A 29 43.41 -5.12 10.22
N ILE A 30 42.91 -5.16 11.46
CA ILE A 30 41.79 -6.05 11.85
C ILE A 30 40.54 -5.71 11.05
N ALA A 31 40.19 -4.43 10.94
CA ALA A 31 39.00 -4.00 10.24
C ALA A 31 39.04 -4.35 8.75
N GLU A 32 40.19 -4.17 8.10
CA GLU A 32 40.40 -4.55 6.69
C GLU A 32 40.29 -6.06 6.48
N MET A 33 40.88 -6.85 7.39
CA MET A 33 40.75 -8.31 7.39
C MET A 33 39.29 -8.76 7.54
N LEU A 34 38.56 -8.21 8.52
CA LEU A 34 37.15 -8.55 8.75
C LEU A 34 36.26 -8.11 7.58
N ALA A 35 36.51 -6.93 7.02
CA ALA A 35 35.80 -6.45 5.84
C ALA A 35 36.03 -7.37 4.63
N SER A 36 37.25 -7.88 4.43
CA SER A 36 37.56 -8.78 3.31
C SER A 36 36.78 -10.10 3.34
N VAL A 37 36.35 -10.55 4.53
CA VAL A 37 35.57 -11.78 4.73
C VAL A 37 34.07 -11.53 4.89
N GLY A 38 33.63 -10.27 4.75
CA GLY A 38 32.23 -9.88 4.80
C GLY A 38 31.67 -9.57 6.20
N MET A 39 32.51 -9.56 7.23
CA MET A 39 32.16 -9.24 8.62
C MET A 39 32.05 -7.72 8.82
N CYS A 40 30.94 -7.15 8.33
CA CYS A 40 30.72 -5.70 8.27
C CYS A 40 30.58 -5.07 9.65
N THR A 41 29.76 -5.65 10.54
CA THR A 41 29.47 -5.13 11.88
C THR A 41 30.72 -5.02 12.73
N GLU A 42 31.59 -6.03 12.64
CA GLU A 42 32.83 -6.13 13.39
C GLU A 42 33.90 -5.20 12.79
N ALA A 43 33.96 -5.10 11.46
CA ALA A 43 34.82 -4.13 10.77
C ALA A 43 34.44 -2.69 11.14
N VAL A 44 33.15 -2.35 11.16
CA VAL A 44 32.64 -1.05 11.61
C VAL A 44 33.05 -0.78 13.05
N LYS A 45 32.86 -1.75 13.96
CA LYS A 45 33.26 -1.63 15.38
C LYS A 45 34.75 -1.29 15.51
N ALA A 46 35.61 -1.95 14.73
CA ALA A 46 37.06 -1.69 14.71
C ALA A 46 37.40 -0.29 14.15
N TYR A 47 36.80 0.12 13.02
CA TYR A 47 37.02 1.45 12.44
C TYR A 47 36.53 2.59 13.35
N LEU A 48 35.40 2.40 14.03
CA LEU A 48 34.88 3.36 15.00
C LEU A 48 35.78 3.48 16.23
N LYS A 49 36.30 2.36 16.75
CA LYS A 49 37.25 2.35 17.88
C LYS A 49 38.59 3.00 17.54
N MET A 50 38.95 3.02 16.25
CA MET A 50 40.10 3.75 15.73
C MET A 50 39.84 5.26 15.59
N GLY A 51 38.58 5.69 15.60
CA GLY A 51 38.20 7.09 15.37
C GLY A 51 38.16 7.47 13.88
N ASP A 52 38.04 6.49 12.97
CA ASP A 52 37.91 6.71 11.53
C ASP A 52 36.51 6.31 11.03
N PRO A 53 35.50 7.19 11.20
CA PRO A 53 34.15 6.91 10.73
C PRO A 53 34.05 6.85 9.19
N LYS A 54 35.01 7.42 8.44
CA LYS A 54 34.97 7.41 6.97
C LYS A 54 35.22 6.00 6.45
N SER A 55 36.24 5.33 7.00
CA SER A 55 36.54 3.94 6.65
C SER A 55 35.44 2.97 7.11
N ALA A 56 34.82 3.24 8.26
CA ALA A 56 33.65 2.47 8.72
C ALA A 56 32.51 2.52 7.70
N VAL A 57 32.14 3.71 7.23
CA VAL A 57 31.08 3.87 6.23
C VAL A 57 31.46 3.26 4.88
N ASN A 58 32.70 3.43 4.43
CA ASN A 58 33.18 2.83 3.19
C ASN A 58 33.15 1.30 3.24
N ALA A 59 33.45 0.69 4.39
CA ALA A 59 33.32 -0.75 4.58
C ALA A 59 31.86 -1.21 4.38
N CYS A 60 30.89 -0.50 4.96
CA CYS A 60 29.47 -0.78 4.75
C CYS A 60 29.05 -0.64 3.28
N VAL A 61 29.53 0.39 2.58
CA VAL A 61 29.23 0.60 1.16
C VAL A 61 29.81 -0.52 0.30
N ASN A 62 31.07 -0.89 0.52
CA ASN A 62 31.74 -1.97 -0.21
C ASN A 62 31.05 -3.32 -0.01
N LEU A 63 30.57 -3.58 1.21
CA LEU A 63 29.82 -4.80 1.57
C LEU A 63 28.31 -4.70 1.28
N ARG A 64 27.86 -3.64 0.60
CA ARG A 64 26.44 -3.41 0.24
C ARG A 64 25.49 -3.38 1.46
N GLN A 65 26.00 -3.00 2.62
CA GLN A 65 25.25 -2.79 3.86
C GLN A 65 24.72 -1.34 3.95
N TRP A 66 23.85 -0.97 3.01
CA TRP A 66 23.40 0.42 2.84
C TRP A 66 22.65 1.01 4.05
N GLY A 67 21.90 0.19 4.80
CA GLY A 67 21.19 0.68 5.99
C GLY A 67 22.13 1.12 7.10
N GLU A 68 23.15 0.32 7.39
CA GLU A 68 24.19 0.66 8.37
C GLU A 68 25.03 1.83 7.87
N ALA A 69 25.38 1.85 6.58
CA ALA A 69 26.10 2.97 5.95
C ALA A 69 25.38 4.31 6.14
N VAL A 70 24.06 4.36 5.92
CA VAL A 70 23.27 5.59 6.08
C VAL A 70 23.12 5.98 7.54
N GLN A 71 22.92 5.03 8.46
CA GLN A 71 22.86 5.32 9.89
C GLN A 71 24.17 5.90 10.42
N LEU A 72 25.31 5.31 10.05
CA LEU A 72 26.63 5.82 10.39
C LEU A 72 26.88 7.19 9.75
N ALA A 73 26.52 7.37 8.48
CA ALA A 73 26.66 8.64 7.80
C ALA A 73 25.85 9.76 8.48
N ARG A 74 24.62 9.47 8.94
CA ARG A 74 23.81 10.42 9.73
C ARG A 74 24.45 10.73 11.08
N LYS A 75 24.97 9.73 11.78
CA LYS A 75 25.60 9.88 13.10
C LYS A 75 26.87 10.74 13.07
N PHE A 76 27.65 10.64 11.99
CA PHE A 76 28.91 11.37 11.82
C PHE A 76 28.82 12.54 10.81
N ASP A 77 27.59 12.97 10.47
CA ASP A 77 27.29 14.08 9.55
C ASP A 77 28.09 14.03 8.22
N MET A 78 27.92 12.93 7.48
CA MET A 78 28.60 12.67 6.20
C MET A 78 27.62 12.75 5.01
N PRO A 79 27.32 13.94 4.48
CA PRO A 79 26.33 14.12 3.41
C PRO A 79 26.73 13.50 2.06
N GLN A 80 28.02 13.21 1.85
CA GLN A 80 28.55 12.62 0.62
C GLN A 80 27.93 11.24 0.32
N ILE A 81 27.51 10.52 1.36
CA ILE A 81 26.92 9.18 1.25
C ILE A 81 25.50 9.24 0.70
N GLY A 82 24.73 10.26 1.08
CA GLY A 82 23.42 10.52 0.50
C GLY A 82 23.53 10.74 -1.01
N ASN A 83 24.51 11.53 -1.45
CA ASN A 83 24.76 11.77 -2.87
C ASN A 83 25.19 10.49 -3.63
N LEU A 84 26.01 9.63 -3.01
CA LEU A 84 26.41 8.36 -3.60
C LEU A 84 25.21 7.42 -3.76
N LEU A 85 24.35 7.36 -2.74
CA LEU A 85 23.15 6.54 -2.74
C LEU A 85 22.16 6.97 -3.82
N SER A 86 21.90 8.28 -3.93
CA SER A 86 21.04 8.84 -4.97
C SER A 86 21.57 8.55 -6.38
N LYS A 87 22.89 8.66 -6.60
CA LYS A 87 23.52 8.30 -7.89
C LYS A 87 23.37 6.82 -8.21
N HIS A 88 23.59 5.94 -7.23
CA HIS A 88 23.47 4.50 -7.44
C HIS A 88 22.02 4.08 -7.69
N ALA A 89 21.07 4.63 -6.94
CA ALA A 89 19.65 4.42 -7.17
C ALA A 89 19.22 4.89 -8.58
N ALA A 90 19.66 6.07 -9.01
CA ALA A 90 19.39 6.58 -10.35
C ALA A 90 19.97 5.68 -11.45
N GLN A 91 21.16 5.11 -11.24
CA GLN A 91 21.75 4.14 -12.17
C GLN A 91 20.93 2.85 -12.25
N LEU A 92 20.54 2.27 -11.10
CA LEU A 92 19.71 1.06 -11.07
C LEU A 92 18.35 1.28 -11.77
N ILE A 93 17.75 2.45 -11.59
CA ILE A 93 16.50 2.82 -12.29
C ILE A 93 16.74 2.91 -13.80
N LYS A 94 17.88 3.45 -14.24
CA LYS A 94 18.24 3.56 -15.67
C LYS A 94 18.53 2.19 -16.30
N GLU A 95 19.08 1.25 -15.53
CA GLU A 95 19.32 -0.14 -15.94
C GLU A 95 18.05 -1.02 -15.88
N ASP A 96 16.88 -0.42 -15.59
CA ASP A 96 15.59 -1.12 -15.40
C ASP A 96 15.55 -2.11 -14.23
N ARG A 97 16.50 -2.02 -13.30
CA ARG A 97 16.61 -2.86 -12.10
C ARG A 97 15.82 -2.29 -10.94
N LEU A 98 14.53 -2.01 -11.20
CA LEU A 98 13.61 -1.40 -10.22
C LEU A 98 13.56 -2.13 -8.86
N PRO A 99 13.47 -3.47 -8.77
CA PRO A 99 13.41 -4.15 -7.48
C PRO A 99 14.63 -3.88 -6.60
N GLU A 100 15.82 -3.80 -7.19
CA GLU A 100 17.05 -3.51 -6.46
C GLU A 100 17.11 -2.05 -6.01
N ALA A 101 16.63 -1.13 -6.85
CA ALA A 101 16.52 0.29 -6.48
C ALA A 101 15.54 0.50 -5.31
N ILE A 102 14.41 -0.22 -5.31
CA ILE A 102 13.43 -0.19 -4.22
C ILE A 102 14.07 -0.67 -2.91
N GLU A 103 14.75 -1.82 -2.93
CA GLU A 103 15.38 -2.37 -1.73
C GLU A 103 16.51 -1.46 -1.23
N LEU A 104 17.29 -0.85 -2.13
CA LEU A 104 18.29 0.14 -1.79
C LEU A 104 17.69 1.34 -1.04
N GLN A 105 16.64 1.97 -1.61
CA GLN A 105 15.99 3.14 -1.01
C GLN A 105 15.33 2.80 0.33
N LYS A 106 14.69 1.63 0.42
CA LYS A 106 14.11 1.14 1.67
C LYS A 106 15.16 0.95 2.75
N ARG A 107 16.28 0.27 2.45
CA ARG A 107 17.39 0.06 3.40
C ARG A 107 18.03 1.39 3.80
N ALA A 108 18.05 2.37 2.92
CA ALA A 108 18.50 3.74 3.20
C ALA A 108 17.56 4.54 4.14
N GLY A 109 16.37 4.02 4.45
CA GLY A 109 15.34 4.75 5.18
C GLY A 109 14.63 5.83 4.35
N HIS A 110 14.80 5.83 3.02
CA HIS A 110 14.03 6.66 2.10
C HIS A 110 12.73 5.94 1.70
N TYR A 111 11.88 5.69 2.69
CA TYR A 111 10.69 4.87 2.54
C TYR A 111 9.69 5.41 1.51
N LEU A 112 9.49 6.73 1.48
CA LEU A 112 8.56 7.35 0.52
C LEU A 112 9.05 7.22 -0.92
N GLU A 113 10.35 7.35 -1.18
CA GLU A 113 10.92 7.15 -2.52
C GLU A 113 10.82 5.68 -2.96
N ALA A 114 11.09 4.75 -2.03
CA ALA A 114 10.87 3.33 -2.28
C ALA A 114 9.39 3.02 -2.60
N ALA A 115 8.46 3.68 -1.90
CA ALA A 115 7.03 3.57 -2.16
C ALA A 115 6.66 4.09 -3.56
N ARG A 116 7.18 5.25 -3.99
CA ARG A 116 6.99 5.81 -5.34
C ARG A 116 7.46 4.82 -6.42
N LEU A 117 8.63 4.21 -6.22
CA LEU A 117 9.16 3.20 -7.14
C LEU A 117 8.30 1.92 -7.19
N LEU A 118 7.74 1.48 -6.06
CA LEU A 118 6.78 0.38 -6.04
C LEU A 118 5.46 0.73 -6.75
N GLY A 119 4.96 1.95 -6.59
CA GLY A 119 3.80 2.45 -7.33
C GLY A 119 4.04 2.41 -8.85
N LYS A 120 5.23 2.84 -9.31
CA LYS A 120 5.63 2.73 -10.71
C LYS A 120 5.72 1.28 -11.19
N LEU A 121 6.21 0.37 -10.34
CA LEU A 121 6.23 -1.06 -10.65
C LEU A 121 4.80 -1.63 -10.76
N ALA A 122 3.88 -1.22 -9.88
CA ALA A 122 2.48 -1.60 -9.94
C ALA A 122 1.82 -1.13 -11.25
N GLN A 123 2.06 0.13 -11.64
CA GLN A 123 1.56 0.68 -12.92
C GLN A 123 2.06 -0.12 -14.13
N ARG A 124 3.35 -0.49 -14.16
CA ARG A 124 3.91 -1.35 -15.23
C ARG A 124 3.25 -2.73 -15.29
N GLU A 125 2.80 -3.27 -14.16
CA GLU A 125 2.09 -4.54 -14.10
C GLU A 125 0.64 -4.39 -14.57
N THR A 126 0.01 -3.25 -14.32
CA THR A 126 -1.28 -2.88 -14.90
C THR A 126 -1.19 -2.78 -16.43
N GLU A 127 -0.16 -2.11 -16.96
CA GLU A 127 0.07 -1.98 -18.41
C GLU A 127 0.30 -3.34 -19.11
N LYS A 128 0.82 -4.32 -18.36
CA LYS A 128 1.04 -5.70 -18.84
C LYS A 128 -0.20 -6.59 -18.73
N ASP A 129 -1.32 -6.06 -18.22
CA ASP A 129 -2.52 -6.84 -17.89
C ASP A 129 -2.21 -8.04 -16.96
N SER A 130 -1.29 -7.82 -16.01
CA SER A 130 -0.95 -8.82 -15.01
C SER A 130 -2.13 -9.08 -14.07
N SER A 131 -2.06 -10.19 -13.33
CA SER A 131 -3.08 -10.53 -12.32
C SER A 131 -3.39 -9.36 -11.37
N MET A 132 -4.68 -9.01 -11.23
CA MET A 132 -5.16 -8.00 -10.27
C MET A 132 -4.65 -8.24 -8.84
N LEU A 133 -4.45 -9.50 -8.43
CA LEU A 133 -3.89 -9.84 -7.13
C LEU A 133 -2.44 -9.36 -6.98
N ARG A 134 -1.63 -9.48 -8.04
CA ARG A 134 -0.25 -9.02 -8.07
C ARG A 134 -0.20 -7.49 -8.01
N ILE A 135 -1.04 -6.83 -8.80
CA ILE A 135 -1.14 -5.36 -8.82
C ILE A 135 -1.57 -4.84 -7.44
N LYS A 136 -2.64 -5.39 -6.85
CA LYS A 136 -3.07 -5.07 -5.48
C LYS A 136 -1.92 -5.23 -4.49
N LYS A 137 -1.21 -6.36 -4.52
CA LYS A 137 -0.09 -6.62 -3.59
C LYS A 137 1.01 -5.57 -3.72
N LEU A 138 1.33 -5.11 -4.93
CA LEU A 138 2.35 -4.07 -5.13
C LEU A 138 1.90 -2.72 -4.57
N TYR A 139 0.63 -2.32 -4.80
CA TYR A 139 0.10 -1.09 -4.20
C TYR A 139 0.01 -1.18 -2.67
N VAL A 140 -0.37 -2.32 -2.11
CA VAL A 140 -0.34 -2.54 -0.65
C VAL A 140 1.09 -2.43 -0.10
N LEU A 141 2.08 -3.03 -0.77
CA LEU A 141 3.48 -2.90 -0.36
C LEU A 141 3.97 -1.44 -0.42
N ALA A 142 3.60 -0.71 -1.48
CA ALA A 142 3.90 0.70 -1.62
C ALA A 142 3.28 1.52 -0.47
N ALA A 143 2.00 1.32 -0.22
CA ALA A 143 1.27 2.00 0.84
C ALA A 143 1.84 1.69 2.24
N LEU A 144 2.24 0.43 2.50
CA LEU A 144 2.89 0.07 3.77
C LEU A 144 4.24 0.74 3.96
N LEU A 145 5.03 0.95 2.90
CA LEU A 145 6.27 1.74 2.98
C LEU A 145 5.97 3.23 3.23
N ALA A 146 4.92 3.77 2.62
CA ALA A 146 4.46 5.13 2.88
C ALA A 146 4.00 5.31 4.34
N GLU A 147 3.27 4.34 4.92
CA GLU A 147 2.94 4.34 6.35
C GLU A 147 4.19 4.25 7.23
N GLU A 148 5.21 3.50 6.82
CA GLU A 148 6.48 3.44 7.55
C GLU A 148 7.18 4.81 7.55
N HIS A 149 7.12 5.56 6.45
CA HIS A 149 7.58 6.95 6.41
C HIS A 149 6.83 7.82 7.44
N LEU A 150 5.50 7.74 7.49
CA LEU A 150 4.70 8.48 8.47
C LEU A 150 5.09 8.14 9.91
N LYS A 151 5.37 6.87 10.21
CA LYS A 151 5.87 6.48 11.54
C LYS A 151 7.20 7.13 11.89
N THR A 152 8.09 7.33 10.92
CA THR A 152 9.36 8.04 11.16
C THR A 152 9.19 9.53 11.47
N LEU A 153 8.04 10.11 11.10
CA LEU A 153 7.68 11.49 11.41
C LEU A 153 6.99 11.62 12.77
N SER A 154 6.62 10.51 13.42
CA SER A 154 5.96 10.52 14.72
C SER A 154 6.87 11.12 15.79
N THR A 155 6.32 12.00 16.61
CA THR A 155 7.01 12.66 17.72
C THR A 155 6.35 12.30 19.05
N ALA A 156 6.87 12.80 20.17
CA ALA A 156 6.22 12.63 21.47
C ALA A 156 4.81 13.27 21.54
N GLU A 157 4.56 14.27 20.70
CA GLU A 157 3.29 15.02 20.66
C GLU A 157 2.33 14.50 19.57
N LEU A 158 2.85 13.92 18.49
CA LEU A 158 2.08 13.41 17.36
C LEU A 158 2.28 11.89 17.22
N SER A 159 1.27 11.12 17.62
CA SER A 159 1.30 9.67 17.57
C SER A 159 0.71 9.15 16.27
N TYR A 160 1.48 8.37 15.50
CA TYR A 160 1.01 7.73 14.26
C TYR A 160 -0.33 6.98 14.40
N LYS A 161 -0.61 6.38 15.56
CA LYS A 161 -1.82 5.57 15.77
C LYS A 161 -3.09 6.41 15.85
N VAL A 162 -3.00 7.65 16.31
CA VAL A 162 -4.16 8.51 16.58
C VAL A 162 -4.18 9.69 15.60
N ASP A 163 -3.02 10.26 15.32
CA ASP A 163 -2.84 11.52 14.61
C ASP A 163 -2.31 11.34 13.19
N ARG A 164 -2.63 10.21 12.53
CA ARG A 164 -2.16 9.93 11.15
C ARG A 164 -2.48 11.08 10.19
N ASN A 165 -3.70 11.60 10.23
CA ASN A 165 -4.11 12.70 9.36
C ASN A 165 -3.31 13.98 9.66
N SER A 166 -3.08 14.28 10.95
CA SER A 166 -2.24 15.40 11.36
C SER A 166 -0.80 15.23 10.88
N LEU A 167 -0.25 14.01 10.89
CA LEU A 167 1.09 13.73 10.33
C LEU A 167 1.13 13.94 8.81
N LEU A 168 0.09 13.54 8.08
CA LEU A 168 -0.02 13.84 6.64
C LEU A 168 -0.04 15.34 6.38
N ASP A 169 -0.71 16.12 7.22
CA ASP A 169 -0.76 17.58 7.10
C ASP A 169 0.61 18.26 7.33
N THR A 170 1.56 17.59 7.99
CA THR A 170 2.94 18.11 8.15
C THR A 170 3.80 17.94 6.89
N MET A 171 3.38 17.08 5.96
CA MET A 171 4.12 16.77 4.73
C MET A 171 3.79 17.76 3.62
N SER A 172 4.56 17.71 2.53
CA SER A 172 4.18 18.42 1.31
C SER A 172 2.85 17.87 0.76
N PRO A 173 2.01 18.71 0.11
CA PRO A 173 0.76 18.24 -0.47
C PRO A 173 0.99 17.17 -1.54
N GLU A 174 2.11 17.22 -2.27
CA GLU A 174 2.47 16.17 -3.23
C GLU A 174 2.78 14.83 -2.55
N ASP A 175 3.50 14.85 -1.43
CA ASP A 175 3.85 13.63 -0.68
C ASP A 175 2.62 13.05 0.01
N ALA A 176 1.78 13.87 0.63
CA ALA A 176 0.53 13.43 1.26
C ALA A 176 -0.41 12.78 0.22
N HIS A 177 -0.54 13.38 -0.97
CA HIS A 177 -1.32 12.81 -2.06
C HIS A 177 -0.80 11.43 -2.48
N VAL A 178 0.51 11.24 -2.51
CA VAL A 178 1.13 9.96 -2.89
C VAL A 178 0.81 8.86 -1.89
N VAL A 179 0.82 9.16 -0.59
CA VAL A 179 0.42 8.20 0.46
C VAL A 179 -1.03 7.76 0.25
N GLU A 180 -1.95 8.71 0.09
CA GLU A 180 -3.37 8.42 -0.08
C GLU A 180 -3.66 7.71 -1.42
N HIS A 181 -2.99 8.11 -2.50
CA HIS A 181 -3.15 7.50 -3.82
C HIS A 181 -2.76 6.00 -3.81
N MET A 182 -1.74 5.60 -3.06
CA MET A 182 -1.35 4.18 -2.98
C MET A 182 -2.43 3.32 -2.31
N TRP A 183 -3.08 3.84 -1.27
CA TRP A 183 -4.22 3.16 -0.66
C TRP A 183 -5.43 3.15 -1.59
N HIS A 184 -5.75 4.29 -2.21
CA HIS A 184 -6.84 4.41 -3.19
C HIS A 184 -6.69 3.39 -4.32
N ALA A 185 -5.48 3.24 -4.87
CA ALA A 185 -5.20 2.23 -5.89
C ALA A 185 -5.33 0.80 -5.36
N ALA A 186 -4.83 0.51 -4.15
CA ALA A 186 -4.98 -0.81 -3.53
C ALA A 186 -6.46 -1.18 -3.27
N GLU A 187 -7.26 -0.20 -2.82
CA GLU A 187 -8.70 -0.34 -2.62
C GLU A 187 -9.44 -0.65 -3.92
N ALA A 188 -9.12 0.06 -5.02
CA ALA A 188 -9.76 -0.15 -6.31
C ALA A 188 -9.68 -1.62 -6.75
N TYR A 189 -8.46 -2.18 -6.79
CA TYR A 189 -8.26 -3.59 -7.14
C TYR A 189 -8.86 -4.54 -6.09
N HIS A 190 -8.83 -4.17 -4.81
CA HIS A 190 -9.48 -4.95 -3.76
C HIS A 190 -10.99 -5.08 -4.01
N PHE A 191 -11.70 -3.98 -4.22
CA PHE A 191 -13.14 -3.99 -4.43
C PHE A 191 -13.53 -4.62 -5.77
N MET A 192 -12.71 -4.47 -6.81
CA MET A 192 -12.95 -5.15 -8.09
C MET A 192 -12.91 -6.67 -7.92
N MET A 193 -11.87 -7.17 -7.24
CA MET A 193 -11.77 -8.60 -6.93
C MET A 193 -12.88 -9.07 -5.98
N LEU A 194 -13.31 -8.23 -5.03
CA LEU A 194 -14.38 -8.55 -4.10
C LEU A 194 -15.73 -8.66 -4.82
N ALA A 195 -16.07 -7.72 -5.71
CA ALA A 195 -17.30 -7.77 -6.51
C ALA A 195 -17.33 -9.02 -7.40
N GLN A 196 -16.23 -9.33 -8.09
CA GLN A 196 -16.10 -10.55 -8.89
C GLN A 196 -16.30 -11.81 -8.04
N ARG A 197 -15.74 -11.84 -6.82
CA ARG A 197 -15.87 -12.96 -5.89
C ARG A 197 -17.31 -13.12 -5.41
N GLN A 198 -17.96 -12.04 -5.00
CA GLN A 198 -19.34 -12.04 -4.54
C GLN A 198 -20.30 -12.54 -5.63
N LEU A 199 -20.10 -12.10 -6.87
CA LEU A 199 -20.84 -12.60 -8.04
C LEU A 199 -20.67 -14.10 -8.23
N ARG A 200 -19.42 -14.59 -8.21
CA ARG A 200 -19.12 -16.02 -8.39
C ARG A 200 -19.73 -16.90 -7.30
N PHE A 201 -19.84 -16.40 -6.07
CA PHE A 201 -20.48 -17.12 -4.95
C PHE A 201 -21.99 -16.90 -4.86
N GLY A 202 -22.62 -16.19 -5.79
CA GLY A 202 -24.06 -15.95 -5.80
C GLY A 202 -24.54 -14.92 -4.77
N ILE A 203 -23.64 -14.17 -4.14
CA ILE A 203 -23.98 -13.08 -3.21
C ILE A 203 -24.24 -11.80 -4.02
N VAL A 204 -25.26 -11.87 -4.88
CA VAL A 204 -25.49 -10.91 -5.97
C VAL A 204 -25.74 -9.49 -5.49
N HIS A 205 -26.56 -9.31 -4.45
CA HIS A 205 -26.85 -7.99 -3.90
C HIS A 205 -25.60 -7.28 -3.38
N ASN A 206 -24.75 -7.97 -2.61
CA ASN A 206 -23.50 -7.39 -2.14
C ASN A 206 -22.56 -7.03 -3.30
N ALA A 207 -22.58 -7.82 -4.37
CA ALA A 207 -21.80 -7.51 -5.56
C ALA A 207 -22.27 -6.23 -6.25
N VAL A 208 -23.58 -5.96 -6.29
CA VAL A 208 -24.13 -4.68 -6.79
C VAL A 208 -23.62 -3.52 -5.94
N VAL A 209 -23.70 -3.65 -4.62
CA VAL A 209 -23.23 -2.61 -3.68
C VAL A 209 -21.74 -2.34 -3.85
N THR A 210 -20.92 -3.39 -3.92
CA THR A 210 -19.47 -3.26 -4.15
C THR A 210 -19.17 -2.67 -5.53
N ALA A 211 -19.90 -3.07 -6.57
CA ALA A 211 -19.73 -2.54 -7.92
C ALA A 211 -20.16 -1.07 -8.05
N LEU A 212 -21.19 -0.63 -7.31
CA LEU A 212 -21.56 0.78 -7.25
C LEU A 212 -20.44 1.65 -6.68
N ARG A 213 -19.71 1.13 -5.70
CA ARG A 213 -18.55 1.80 -5.09
C ARG A 213 -17.37 1.92 -6.05
N LEU A 214 -17.18 0.98 -6.97
CA LEU A 214 -16.10 1.04 -7.96
C LEU A 214 -16.15 2.29 -8.86
N ARG A 215 -17.29 2.98 -8.91
CA ARG A 215 -17.43 4.27 -9.59
C ARG A 215 -16.58 5.39 -9.00
N ASP A 216 -16.16 5.27 -7.74
CA ASP A 216 -15.27 6.24 -7.08
C ASP A 216 -13.78 6.02 -7.47
N TYR A 217 -13.47 5.00 -8.29
CA TYR A 217 -12.10 4.58 -8.66
C TYR A 217 -11.89 4.59 -10.19
N ASP A 218 -12.56 5.50 -10.90
CA ASP A 218 -12.44 5.65 -12.37
C ASP A 218 -11.08 6.22 -12.82
N ASP A 219 -10.30 6.76 -11.89
CA ASP A 219 -8.91 7.19 -12.07
C ASP A 219 -7.91 6.02 -12.07
N ILE A 220 -8.26 4.89 -11.45
CA ILE A 220 -7.40 3.70 -11.34
C ILE A 220 -7.85 2.57 -12.27
N LEU A 221 -9.16 2.33 -12.35
CA LEU A 221 -9.75 1.21 -13.10
C LEU A 221 -10.39 1.72 -14.39
N PRO A 222 -10.30 0.97 -15.50
CA PRO A 222 -11.02 1.31 -16.71
C PRO A 222 -12.53 1.43 -16.45
N ALA A 223 -13.12 2.58 -16.80
CA ALA A 223 -14.55 2.82 -16.59
C ALA A 223 -15.41 1.72 -17.25
N GLU A 224 -15.01 1.22 -18.41
CA GLU A 224 -15.69 0.11 -19.09
C GLU A 224 -15.79 -1.14 -18.19
N ASP A 225 -14.71 -1.53 -17.50
CA ASP A 225 -14.70 -2.70 -16.62
C ASP A 225 -15.56 -2.50 -15.37
N VAL A 226 -15.53 -1.30 -14.80
CA VAL A 226 -16.36 -0.90 -13.66
C VAL A 226 -17.85 -1.01 -14.00
N TYR A 227 -18.27 -0.46 -15.15
CA TYR A 227 -19.67 -0.51 -15.54
C TYR A 227 -20.10 -1.88 -16.08
N ASN A 228 -19.18 -2.68 -16.66
CA ASN A 228 -19.44 -4.08 -17.02
C ASN A 228 -19.77 -4.93 -15.79
N ILE A 229 -18.95 -4.86 -14.74
CA ILE A 229 -19.21 -5.63 -13.51
C ILE A 229 -20.48 -5.15 -12.81
N LEU A 230 -20.76 -3.84 -12.85
CA LEU A 230 -22.00 -3.27 -12.31
C LEU A 230 -23.24 -3.74 -13.07
N ALA A 231 -23.22 -3.71 -14.40
CA ALA A 231 -24.31 -4.20 -15.25
C ALA A 231 -24.55 -5.70 -15.01
N LEU A 232 -23.48 -6.50 -14.95
CA LEU A 232 -23.58 -7.93 -14.68
C LEU A 232 -24.15 -8.21 -13.27
N ALA A 233 -23.64 -7.54 -12.24
CA ALA A 233 -24.12 -7.72 -10.87
C ALA A 233 -25.58 -7.33 -10.72
N SER A 234 -25.96 -6.18 -11.25
CA SER A 234 -27.33 -5.64 -11.14
C SER A 234 -28.33 -6.45 -11.96
N CYS A 235 -27.93 -6.99 -13.11
CA CYS A 235 -28.75 -7.95 -13.85
C CYS A 235 -28.96 -9.26 -13.07
N ALA A 236 -27.92 -9.78 -12.41
CA ALA A 236 -28.02 -11.01 -11.61
C ALA A 236 -28.88 -10.81 -10.35
N ASP A 237 -28.80 -9.64 -9.72
CA ASP A 237 -29.60 -9.25 -8.56
C ASP A 237 -31.05 -8.86 -8.92
N ARG A 238 -31.34 -8.65 -10.21
CA ARG A 238 -32.62 -8.10 -10.73
C ARG A 238 -32.87 -6.64 -10.31
N SER A 239 -31.82 -5.91 -9.99
CA SER A 239 -31.83 -4.46 -9.79
C SER A 239 -31.74 -3.75 -11.14
N PHE A 240 -32.80 -3.86 -11.94
CA PHE A 240 -32.83 -3.46 -13.35
C PHE A 240 -32.72 -1.94 -13.59
N GLY A 241 -33.06 -1.11 -12.61
CA GLY A 241 -32.88 0.34 -12.67
C GLY A 241 -31.41 0.75 -12.55
N ILE A 242 -30.67 0.09 -11.67
CA ILE A 242 -29.20 0.24 -11.59
C ILE A 242 -28.54 -0.31 -12.87
N CYS A 243 -29.00 -1.46 -13.35
CA CYS A 243 -28.52 -2.07 -14.59
C CYS A 243 -28.69 -1.13 -15.79
N SER A 244 -29.84 -0.45 -15.87
CA SER A 244 -30.16 0.45 -16.98
C SER A 244 -29.20 1.63 -17.01
N LYS A 245 -28.97 2.24 -15.83
CA LYS A 245 -28.00 3.33 -15.66
C LYS A 245 -26.58 2.90 -16.02
N ALA A 246 -26.20 1.66 -15.71
CA ALA A 246 -24.89 1.13 -16.08
C ALA A 246 -24.75 0.98 -17.61
N PHE A 247 -25.75 0.44 -18.30
CA PHE A 247 -25.77 0.36 -19.76
C PHE A 247 -25.75 1.74 -20.41
N THR A 248 -26.57 2.69 -19.94
CA THR A 248 -26.55 4.07 -20.46
C THR A 248 -25.16 4.70 -20.35
N LYS A 249 -24.45 4.42 -19.25
CA LYS A 249 -23.09 4.91 -19.06
C LYS A 249 -22.08 4.21 -19.97
N LEU A 250 -22.18 2.89 -20.16
CA LEU A 250 -21.36 2.16 -21.14
C LEU A 250 -21.54 2.70 -22.56
N GLU A 251 -22.78 3.01 -22.93
CA GLU A 251 -23.10 3.57 -24.25
C GLU A 251 -22.59 5.00 -24.45
N SER A 252 -22.37 5.75 -23.37
CA SER A 252 -21.87 7.12 -23.42
C SER A 252 -20.34 7.24 -23.32
N LEU A 253 -19.60 6.13 -23.20
CA LEU A 253 -18.15 6.17 -23.07
C LEU A 253 -17.48 6.30 -24.45
N GLU A 254 -16.81 7.42 -24.68
CA GLU A 254 -16.10 7.71 -25.94
C GLU A 254 -14.90 6.78 -26.19
N SER A 255 -14.35 6.16 -25.14
CA SER A 255 -13.23 5.23 -25.24
C SER A 255 -13.60 3.89 -25.87
N ILE A 256 -14.90 3.57 -25.96
CA ILE A 256 -15.39 2.28 -26.42
C ILE A 256 -15.68 2.36 -27.93
N PRO A 257 -15.13 1.44 -28.76
CA PRO A 257 -15.45 1.39 -30.19
C PRO A 257 -16.95 1.17 -30.46
N GLU A 258 -17.49 1.83 -31.50
CA GLU A 258 -18.93 1.80 -31.84
C GLU A 258 -19.49 0.37 -31.97
N HIS A 259 -18.71 -0.58 -32.50
CA HIS A 259 -19.13 -1.97 -32.63
C HIS A 259 -19.38 -2.67 -31.28
N ARG A 260 -18.66 -2.29 -30.21
CA ARG A 260 -18.88 -2.79 -28.85
C ARG A 260 -20.07 -2.08 -28.21
N VAL A 261 -20.20 -0.78 -28.43
CA VAL A 261 -21.37 0.00 -27.98
C VAL A 261 -22.66 -0.59 -28.54
N GLN A 262 -22.66 -0.98 -29.82
CA GLN A 262 -23.82 -1.62 -30.43
C GLN A 262 -24.18 -2.96 -29.76
N LYS A 263 -23.19 -3.77 -29.35
CA LYS A 263 -23.44 -5.00 -28.58
C LYS A 263 -24.05 -4.70 -27.21
N TYR A 264 -23.64 -3.61 -26.54
CA TYR A 264 -24.24 -3.19 -25.28
C TYR A 264 -25.71 -2.78 -25.47
N ARG A 265 -26.03 -2.01 -26.53
CA ARG A 265 -27.40 -1.64 -26.88
C ARG A 265 -28.29 -2.85 -27.15
N GLU A 266 -27.79 -3.82 -27.94
CA GLU A 266 -28.51 -5.06 -28.25
C GLU A 266 -28.77 -5.90 -26.99
N LEU A 267 -27.76 -6.02 -26.10
CA LEU A 267 -27.91 -6.72 -24.83
C LEU A 267 -28.94 -6.02 -23.93
N ALA A 268 -28.87 -4.70 -23.79
CA ALA A 268 -29.83 -3.92 -23.03
C ALA A 268 -31.26 -4.12 -23.57
N ALA A 269 -31.47 -3.98 -24.89
CA ALA A 269 -32.76 -4.21 -25.53
C ALA A 269 -33.30 -5.62 -25.27
N SER A 270 -32.43 -6.64 -25.31
CA SER A 270 -32.83 -8.02 -25.02
C SER A 270 -33.30 -8.22 -23.57
N ILE A 271 -32.67 -7.54 -22.60
CA ILE A 271 -33.04 -7.61 -21.18
C ILE A 271 -34.36 -6.88 -20.95
N TYR A 272 -34.47 -5.64 -21.44
CA TYR A 272 -35.64 -4.79 -21.19
C TYR A 272 -36.87 -5.15 -22.04
N SER A 273 -36.72 -6.02 -23.05
CA SER A 273 -37.87 -6.67 -23.68
C SER A 273 -38.63 -7.63 -22.75
N LYS A 274 -37.97 -8.11 -21.69
CA LYS A 274 -38.52 -9.12 -20.75
C LYS A 274 -38.79 -8.56 -19.35
N TYR A 275 -38.06 -7.53 -18.94
CA TYR A 275 -38.09 -7.00 -17.57
C TYR A 275 -38.29 -5.48 -17.58
N SER A 276 -39.06 -4.96 -16.62
CA SER A 276 -39.17 -3.51 -16.42
C SER A 276 -37.89 -2.94 -15.80
N SER A 277 -37.59 -1.69 -16.10
CA SER A 277 -36.41 -0.97 -15.58
C SER A 277 -36.60 -0.41 -14.16
N GLU A 278 -37.69 -0.76 -13.47
CA GLU A 278 -38.00 -0.24 -12.14
C GLU A 278 -37.51 -1.19 -11.04
N ASP A 279 -36.79 -0.65 -10.07
CA ASP A 279 -36.27 -1.41 -8.94
C ASP A 279 -37.39 -1.62 -7.90
N THR A 280 -37.90 -2.85 -7.78
CA THR A 280 -38.97 -3.20 -6.82
C THR A 280 -38.53 -3.30 -5.35
N LYS A 281 -37.23 -3.31 -5.05
CA LYS A 281 -36.70 -3.46 -3.69
C LYS A 281 -35.56 -2.47 -3.45
N VAL A 282 -35.82 -1.44 -2.66
CA VAL A 282 -34.79 -0.51 -2.17
C VAL A 282 -34.85 -0.50 -0.66
N GLU A 283 -33.88 -1.14 -0.02
CA GLU A 283 -33.73 -1.04 1.43
C GLU A 283 -33.16 0.35 1.76
N THR A 284 -33.76 1.02 2.75
CA THR A 284 -33.35 2.38 3.14
C THR A 284 -32.85 2.41 4.57
N VAL A 285 -31.75 3.14 4.78
CA VAL A 285 -31.15 3.40 6.09
C VAL A 285 -31.14 4.90 6.35
N LYS A 286 -31.05 5.30 7.63
CA LYS A 286 -30.93 6.72 7.99
C LYS A 286 -29.50 7.19 7.83
N CYS A 287 -29.28 8.31 7.15
CA CYS A 287 -27.98 8.95 7.08
C CYS A 287 -27.53 9.42 8.47
N TYR A 288 -26.28 9.12 8.87
CA TYR A 288 -25.74 9.54 10.17
C TYR A 288 -25.62 11.07 10.34
N ALA A 289 -25.55 11.84 9.25
CA ALA A 289 -25.35 13.28 9.29
C ALA A 289 -26.67 14.07 9.27
N CYS A 290 -27.62 13.70 8.39
CA CYS A 290 -28.85 14.46 8.19
C CYS A 290 -30.13 13.69 8.54
N ASN A 291 -30.03 12.43 8.99
CA ASN A 291 -31.15 11.52 9.31
C ASN A 291 -32.12 11.21 8.15
N ALA A 292 -31.85 11.68 6.93
CA ALA A 292 -32.70 11.40 5.79
C ALA A 292 -32.60 9.92 5.37
N PRO A 293 -33.70 9.32 4.85
CA PRO A 293 -33.67 7.96 4.34
C PRO A 293 -32.86 7.92 3.04
N VAL A 294 -31.81 7.10 3.03
CA VAL A 294 -30.95 6.85 1.87
C VAL A 294 -30.95 5.36 1.55
N PRO A 295 -30.86 4.97 0.27
CA PRO A 295 -30.62 3.58 -0.09
C PRO A 295 -29.35 3.04 0.59
N ASP A 296 -29.42 1.83 1.12
CA ASP A 296 -28.29 1.16 1.79
C ASP A 296 -27.15 0.79 0.82
N SER A 297 -27.45 0.74 -0.49
CA SER A 297 -26.51 0.41 -1.55
C SER A 297 -25.58 1.56 -1.95
N LEU A 298 -25.90 2.80 -1.59
CA LEU A 298 -25.17 3.97 -2.08
C LEU A 298 -23.96 4.31 -1.20
N PRO A 299 -22.83 4.73 -1.81
CA PRO A 299 -21.62 5.08 -1.07
C PRO A 299 -21.68 6.45 -0.39
N ALA A 300 -22.69 7.27 -0.69
CA ALA A 300 -22.88 8.59 -0.13
C ALA A 300 -24.37 8.99 -0.05
N CYS A 301 -24.68 9.92 0.84
CA CYS A 301 -26.02 10.49 0.98
C CYS A 301 -26.35 11.41 -0.20
N THR A 302 -27.48 11.18 -0.87
CA THR A 302 -27.97 12.01 -1.98
C THR A 302 -28.51 13.37 -1.55
N ILE A 303 -28.71 13.60 -0.24
CA ILE A 303 -29.32 14.81 0.30
C ILE A 303 -28.27 15.75 0.89
N CYS A 304 -27.38 15.26 1.76
CA CYS A 304 -26.34 16.08 2.39
C CYS A 304 -24.92 15.84 1.87
N GLY A 305 -24.72 14.87 0.96
CA GLY A 305 -23.39 14.55 0.41
C GLY A 305 -22.45 13.80 1.36
N ALA A 306 -22.89 13.43 2.57
CA ALA A 306 -22.07 12.67 3.52
C ALA A 306 -21.63 11.33 2.91
N ARG A 307 -20.32 11.07 2.84
CA ARG A 307 -19.76 9.81 2.36
C ARG A 307 -19.82 8.75 3.46
N PHE A 308 -20.17 7.54 3.10
CA PHE A 308 -20.20 6.39 4.00
C PHE A 308 -18.93 5.55 3.80
N PRO A 309 -18.11 5.34 4.84
CA PRO A 309 -16.90 4.53 4.71
C PRO A 309 -17.19 3.11 4.19
N ALA A 310 -16.25 2.53 3.46
CA ALA A 310 -16.40 1.20 2.91
C ALA A 310 -15.96 0.12 3.90
N CYS A 311 -16.80 -0.90 4.10
CA CYS A 311 -16.33 -2.09 4.78
C CYS A 311 -15.37 -2.87 3.88
N VAL A 312 -14.08 -2.94 4.20
CA VAL A 312 -13.08 -3.69 3.41
C VAL A 312 -13.33 -5.20 3.38
N SER A 313 -14.25 -5.74 4.17
CA SER A 313 -14.61 -7.16 4.13
C SER A 313 -15.77 -7.43 3.16
N SER A 314 -16.80 -6.58 3.16
CA SER A 314 -18.04 -6.82 2.43
C SER A 314 -18.33 -5.84 1.28
N GLY A 315 -17.59 -4.74 1.19
CA GLY A 315 -17.83 -3.63 0.25
C GLY A 315 -18.97 -2.70 0.66
N LYS A 316 -19.78 -3.08 1.65
CA LYS A 316 -20.97 -2.31 2.05
C LYS A 316 -20.62 -0.94 2.65
N PRO A 317 -21.44 0.09 2.39
CA PRO A 317 -21.41 1.36 3.12
C PRO A 317 -21.64 1.16 4.61
N ILE A 318 -20.76 1.72 5.43
CA ILE A 318 -20.94 1.81 6.89
C ILE A 318 -21.71 3.09 7.15
N THR A 319 -23.03 2.97 7.23
CA THR A 319 -23.94 4.12 7.32
C THR A 319 -24.04 4.72 8.72
N GLN A 320 -23.52 4.04 9.74
CA GLN A 320 -23.39 4.52 11.12
C GLN A 320 -21.93 4.35 11.59
N PRO A 321 -21.00 5.20 11.11
CA PRO A 321 -19.58 5.05 11.43
C PRO A 321 -19.24 5.40 12.89
N THR A 322 -20.14 6.09 13.62
CA THR A 322 -19.95 6.50 15.00
C THR A 322 -20.22 5.40 16.02
N SER A 323 -20.88 4.30 15.62
CA SER A 323 -21.23 3.19 16.50
C SER A 323 -20.41 1.94 16.14
N ASN A 324 -19.41 1.63 16.97
CA ASN A 324 -18.70 0.35 16.95
C ASN A 324 -18.17 -0.02 15.54
N ILE A 325 -17.30 0.80 14.97
CA ILE A 325 -16.60 0.50 13.71
C ILE A 325 -15.24 -0.14 14.03
N TRP A 326 -14.87 -1.18 13.29
CA TRP A 326 -13.50 -1.71 13.37
C TRP A 326 -12.61 -0.92 12.41
N ILE A 327 -11.46 -0.47 12.88
CA ILE A 327 -10.44 0.23 12.08
C ILE A 327 -9.13 -0.54 12.18
N CYS A 328 -8.50 -0.82 11.05
CA CYS A 328 -7.20 -1.46 11.03
C CYS A 328 -6.12 -0.50 11.53
N GLY A 329 -5.36 -0.85 12.58
CA GLY A 329 -4.27 0.01 13.09
C GLY A 329 -3.05 0.15 12.17
N ILE A 330 -3.06 -0.47 10.98
CA ILE A 330 -1.97 -0.39 10.00
C ILE A 330 -2.40 0.39 8.77
N CYS A 331 -3.48 -0.03 8.10
CA CYS A 331 -3.96 0.68 6.90
C CYS A 331 -5.01 1.74 7.20
N HIS A 332 -5.55 1.82 8.42
CA HIS A 332 -6.60 2.77 8.83
C HIS A 332 -7.94 2.63 8.09
N HIS A 333 -8.10 1.55 7.32
CA HIS A 333 -9.36 1.22 6.68
C HIS A 333 -10.29 0.49 7.63
N CYS A 334 -11.59 0.61 7.36
CA CYS A 334 -12.63 0.17 8.27
C CYS A 334 -13.39 -1.08 7.79
N ALA A 335 -13.98 -1.79 8.76
CA ALA A 335 -14.90 -2.88 8.50
C ALA A 335 -16.02 -2.91 9.54
N ALA A 336 -17.16 -3.49 9.16
CA ALA A 336 -18.21 -3.82 10.10
C ALA A 336 -17.70 -4.89 11.10
N PRO A 337 -17.94 -4.74 12.42
CA PRO A 337 -17.43 -5.69 13.42
C PRO A 337 -17.82 -7.14 13.16
N VAL A 338 -19.06 -7.37 12.72
CA VAL A 338 -19.56 -8.73 12.45
C VAL A 338 -18.85 -9.36 11.24
N GLU A 339 -18.41 -8.56 10.28
CA GLU A 339 -17.71 -9.07 9.09
C GLU A 339 -16.22 -9.33 9.37
N ILE A 340 -15.60 -8.54 10.25
CA ILE A 340 -14.17 -8.67 10.53
C ILE A 340 -13.85 -9.84 11.46
N THR A 341 -14.77 -10.26 12.33
CA THR A 341 -14.59 -11.44 13.21
C THR A 341 -14.36 -12.74 12.43
N ARG A 342 -14.73 -12.78 11.16
CA ARG A 342 -14.50 -13.91 10.24
C ARG A 342 -13.06 -14.00 9.73
N HIS A 343 -12.21 -13.03 10.05
CA HIS A 343 -10.88 -12.88 9.48
C HIS A 343 -9.81 -12.86 10.57
N HIS A 344 -8.69 -13.54 10.32
CA HIS A 344 -7.49 -13.45 11.16
C HIS A 344 -6.53 -12.33 10.72
N THR A 345 -6.73 -11.82 9.50
CA THR A 345 -5.91 -10.76 8.89
C THR A 345 -6.82 -9.73 8.23
N CYS A 346 -6.39 -8.46 8.19
CA CYS A 346 -7.08 -7.41 7.47
C CYS A 346 -7.31 -7.81 5.99
N PRO A 347 -8.55 -7.74 5.46
CA PRO A 347 -8.84 -8.10 4.06
C PRO A 347 -8.09 -7.25 3.01
N LEU A 348 -7.72 -6.02 3.38
CA LEU A 348 -7.00 -5.10 2.51
C LEU A 348 -5.50 -5.29 2.60
N CYS A 349 -4.89 -4.96 3.76
CA CYS A 349 -3.44 -4.94 3.93
C CYS A 349 -2.82 -6.25 4.43
N HIS A 350 -3.62 -7.29 4.70
CA HIS A 350 -3.18 -8.62 5.14
C HIS A 350 -2.42 -8.66 6.48
N SER A 351 -2.42 -7.56 7.25
CA SER A 351 -1.84 -7.54 8.58
C SER A 351 -2.67 -8.34 9.58
N LEU A 352 -2.03 -8.97 10.56
CA LEU A 352 -2.70 -9.77 11.59
C LEU A 352 -3.66 -8.91 12.41
N ILE A 353 -4.86 -9.45 12.64
CA ILE A 353 -5.85 -8.88 13.56
C ILE A 353 -5.52 -9.42 14.94
N ILE A 354 -4.76 -8.66 15.71
CA ILE A 354 -4.51 -8.96 17.12
C ILE A 354 -5.84 -8.72 17.85
N SER A 355 -6.32 -9.73 18.58
CA SER A 355 -7.69 -9.85 19.07
C SER A 355 -8.23 -8.62 19.79
N MET A 356 -9.55 -8.45 19.70
CA MET A 356 -10.41 -7.46 20.37
C MET A 356 -10.35 -7.51 21.91
N THR A 357 -9.21 -7.21 22.52
CA THR A 357 -9.15 -6.70 23.90
C THR A 357 -8.89 -5.21 23.80
N LEU A 358 -9.98 -4.45 23.73
CA LEU A 358 -9.99 -3.09 24.25
C LEU A 358 -9.63 -3.20 25.74
N GLU A 359 -8.35 -2.98 26.07
CA GLU A 359 -8.05 -2.40 27.37
C GLU A 359 -8.57 -0.96 27.29
N ILE A 360 -9.69 -0.74 28.01
CA ILE A 360 -10.24 0.58 28.32
C ILE A 360 -9.27 1.32 29.22
#